data_AF-A0A523CFC6-F1
#
_entry.id   AF-A0A523CFC6-F1
#
_cell.length_a   1.000
_cell.length_b   1.000
_cell.length_c   1.000
_cell.angle_alpha   90.00
_cell.angle_beta   90.00
_cell.angle_gamma   90.00
#
_symmetry.space_group_name_H-M   'P 1'
#
loop_
_entity.id
_entity.type
_entity.pdbx_description
1 polymer ?
#
loop_
_entity_poly.entity_id
_entity_poly.type
_entity_poly.pdbx_seq_one_letter_code
_entity_poly.pdbx_strand_id
1 'polypeptide(L)' 'MILAPGFVARDTATVARELLGKVLISTAGDTVTGGRIVETGVHPGNGHTSQGRTGPRRRTPTGPDGKVKA' A
#
# COMPACT_ATOMS: atom_id res chain seq x y z
N MET A 1 -13.79 -1.72 11.26
CA MET A 1 -13.98 -2.63 10.12
C MET A 1 -12.67 -2.74 9.37
N ILE A 2 -12.15 -3.96 9.20
CA ILE A 2 -10.93 -4.21 8.41
C ILE A 2 -11.28 -4.05 6.93
N LEU A 3 -10.45 -3.33 6.18
CA LEU A 3 -10.65 -3.15 4.74
C LEU A 3 -10.40 -4.49 4.04
N ALA A 4 -11.35 -4.94 3.22
CA ALA A 4 -11.20 -6.17 2.47
C ALA A 4 -10.10 -6.04 1.40
N PRO A 5 -9.46 -7.13 0.95
CA PRO A 5 -8.46 -7.08 -0.12
C PRO A 5 -8.97 -6.41 -1.41
N GLY A 6 -10.26 -6.55 -1.73
CA GLY A 6 -10.89 -5.88 -2.87
C GLY A 6 -10.88 -4.35 -2.77
N PHE A 7 -10.70 -3.76 -1.58
CA PHE A 7 -10.59 -2.32 -1.40
C PHE A 7 -9.36 -1.75 -2.12
N VAL A 8 -8.23 -2.45 -2.08
CA VAL A 8 -6.96 -2.00 -2.69
C VAL A 8 -6.79 -2.44 -4.14
N ALA A 9 -7.62 -3.37 -4.62
CA ALA A 9 -7.60 -3.87 -6.00
C ALA A 9 -8.35 -2.96 -7.00
N ARG A 10 -8.54 -1.68 -6.66
CA ARG A 10 -9.26 -0.69 -7.46
C ARG A 10 -8.28 0.32 -8.06
N ASP A 11 -8.81 1.25 -8.85
CA ASP A 11 -8.05 2.40 -9.36
C ASP A 11 -7.26 3.11 -8.25
N THR A 12 -5.96 3.30 -8.45
CA THR A 12 -5.03 3.79 -7.42
C THR A 12 -5.41 5.19 -6.92
N ALA A 13 -5.90 6.06 -7.79
CA ALA A 13 -6.31 7.41 -7.40
C ALA A 13 -7.58 7.38 -6.53
N THR A 14 -8.51 6.49 -6.85
CA THR A 14 -9.72 6.24 -6.05
C THR A 14 -9.35 5.71 -4.67
N VAL A 15 -8.47 4.69 -4.60
CA VAL A 15 -8.01 4.12 -3.33
C VAL A 15 -7.32 5.17 -2.47
N ALA A 16 -6.43 5.98 -3.04
CA ALA A 16 -5.71 7.03 -2.30
C ALA A 16 -6.68 8.02 -1.64
N ARG A 17 -7.67 8.52 -2.39
CA ARG A 17 -8.70 9.44 -1.85
C ARG A 17 -9.50 8.80 -0.72
N GLU A 18 -9.91 7.55 -0.89
CA GLU A 18 -10.73 6.84 0.10
C GLU A 18 -9.95 6.36 1.34
N LEU A 19 -8.62 6.29 1.27
CA LEU A 19 -7.76 6.00 2.41
C LEU A 19 -7.70 7.17 3.40
N LEU A 20 -7.94 8.40 2.94
CA LEU A 20 -7.95 9.57 3.82
C LEU A 20 -9.00 9.40 4.92
N GLY A 21 -8.55 9.61 6.15
CA GLY A 21 -9.34 9.48 7.35
C GLY A 21 -9.51 8.06 7.88
N LYS A 22 -9.05 7.02 7.17
CA LYS A 22 -8.98 5.64 7.69
C LYS A 22 -7.86 5.52 8.73
N VAL A 23 -7.90 4.47 9.55
CA VAL A 23 -6.87 4.20 10.56
C VAL A 23 -6.03 3.01 10.09
N LEU A 24 -4.72 3.22 10.00
CA LEU A 24 -3.75 2.15 9.83
C LEU A 24 -3.38 1.60 11.21
N ILE A 25 -3.56 0.29 11.39
CA ILE A 25 -3.18 -0.41 12.61
C ILE A 25 -1.93 -1.23 12.31
N SER A 26 -0.93 -1.16 13.20
CA SER A 26 0.28 -1.97 13.16
C SER A 26 0.45 -2.72 14.47
N THR A 27 0.86 -3.98 14.37
CA THR A 27 1.08 -4.88 15.51
C THR A 27 2.53 -5.34 15.52
N ALA A 28 3.23 -5.12 16.62
CA ALA A 28 4.61 -5.53 16.82
C ALA A 28 4.74 -6.23 18.18
N GLY A 29 4.83 -7.56 18.17
CA GLY A 29 4.67 -8.37 19.37
C GLY A 29 3.30 -8.11 20.01
N ASP A 30 3.30 -7.80 21.31
CA ASP A 30 2.09 -7.46 22.08
C ASP A 30 1.68 -5.99 21.96
N THR A 31 2.44 -5.18 21.23
CA THR A 31 2.15 -3.75 21.07
C THR A 31 1.29 -3.49 19.84
N VAL A 32 0.19 -2.76 20.03
CA VAL A 32 -0.67 -2.28 18.95
C VAL A 32 -0.53 -0.76 18.84
N THR A 33 -0.22 -0.28 17.65
CA THR A 33 -0.19 1.15 17.32
C THR A 33 -1.21 1.47 16.24
N GLY A 34 -1.75 2.68 16.27
CA GLY A 34 -2.74 3.14 15.31
C GLY A 34 -2.51 4.59 14.92
N GLY A 35 -2.67 4.90 13.63
CA GLY A 35 -2.57 6.25 13.10
C GLY A 35 -3.64 6.54 12.06
N ARG A 36 -4.23 7.73 12.10
CA ARG A 36 -5.16 8.18 11.06
C ARG A 36 -4.37 8.60 9.84
N ILE A 37 -4.76 8.10 8.66
CA ILE A 37 -4.17 8.51 7.39
C ILE A 37 -4.69 9.91 7.09
N VAL A 38 -3.79 10.89 7.10
CA VAL A 38 -4.10 12.30 6.82
C VAL A 38 -3.64 12.73 5.43
N GLU A 39 -2.76 11.94 4.80
CA GLU A 39 -2.19 12.23 3.49
C GLU A 39 -1.97 10.93 2.71
N THR A 40 -2.13 11.00 1.39
CA THR A 40 -1.85 9.91 0.45
C THR A 40 -1.32 10.46 -0.86
N GLY A 41 -0.29 9.82 -1.42
CA GLY A 41 0.21 10.09 -2.77
C GLY A 41 -0.18 8.97 -3.74
N VAL A 42 -0.36 9.33 -5.01
CA VAL A 42 -0.53 8.37 -6.10
C VAL A 42 0.75 8.36 -6.92
N HIS A 43 1.30 7.18 -7.15
CA HIS A 43 2.40 7.02 -8.10
C HIS A 43 1.83 6.60 -9.45
N PRO A 44 1.82 7.48 -10.48
CA PRO A 44 1.49 7.05 -11.82
C PRO A 44 2.54 6.02 -12.25
N GLY A 45 2.09 4.91 -12.82
CA GLY A 45 2.99 3.81 -13.22
C GLY A 45 4.13 4.32 -14.12
N ASN A 46 5.32 3.73 -13.90
CA ASN A 46 6.65 3.90 -14.49
C ASN A 46 7.69 4.86 -13.84
N GLY A 47 7.42 5.47 -12.68
CA GLY A 47 8.48 6.22 -11.96
C GLY A 47 9.54 5.38 -11.20
N HIS A 48 9.35 4.06 -11.05
CA HIS A 48 10.39 3.14 -10.52
C HIS A 48 10.46 1.77 -11.22
N THR A 49 9.73 1.56 -12.31
CA THR A 49 10.03 0.45 -13.23
C THR A 49 10.91 0.99 -14.35
N SER A 50 12.11 1.48 -14.02
CA SER A 50 13.10 1.76 -15.04
C SER A 50 13.45 0.43 -15.72
N GLN A 51 12.95 0.22 -16.94
CA GLN A 51 13.55 -0.69 -17.92
C GLN A 51 13.77 -2.13 -17.43
N GLY A 52 12.74 -2.80 -16.89
CA GLY A 52 12.77 -4.27 -16.69
C GLY A 52 13.92 -4.84 -15.85
N ARG A 53 14.71 -4.03 -15.13
CA ARG A 53 15.88 -4.50 -14.39
C ARG A 53 15.46 -5.04 -13.03
N THR A 54 15.40 -6.35 -12.94
CA THR A 54 15.28 -7.12 -11.71
C THR A 54 16.66 -7.26 -11.06
N GLY A 55 17.13 -6.23 -10.35
CA GLY A 55 18.31 -6.35 -9.49
C GLY A 55 18.05 -7.29 -8.30
N PRO A 56 19.09 -7.80 -7.61
CA PRO A 56 19.02 -8.91 -6.64
C PRO A 56 18.13 -8.64 -5.41
N ARG A 57 17.66 -7.41 -5.24
CA ARG A 57 16.70 -7.01 -4.21
C ARG A 57 15.26 -7.21 -4.70
N ARG A 58 14.94 -8.36 -5.30
CA ARG A 58 13.61 -8.63 -5.84
C ARG A 58 12.94 -9.79 -5.10
N ARG A 59 12.14 -9.43 -4.11
CA ARG A 59 10.92 -10.18 -3.79
C ARG A 59 9.77 -9.41 -4.45
N THR A 60 9.35 -9.95 -5.59
CA THR A 60 8.09 -9.76 -6.34
C THR A 60 7.50 -8.33 -6.41
N PRO A 61 7.27 -7.78 -7.61
CA PRO A 61 6.36 -6.65 -7.77
C PRO A 61 5.00 -7.10 -7.25
N THR A 62 4.45 -6.32 -6.33
CA THR A 62 3.12 -6.41 -5.74
C THR A 62 2.16 -7.27 -6.57
N GLY A 63 1.90 -8.49 -6.08
CA GLY A 63 0.77 -9.26 -6.54
C GLY A 63 -0.53 -8.62 -6.04
N PRO A 64 -1.70 -9.19 -6.37
CA PRO A 64 -3.01 -8.70 -5.94
C PRO A 64 -3.26 -8.80 -4.41
N ASP A 65 -2.22 -9.03 -3.61
CA ASP A 65 -2.25 -9.51 -2.23
C ASP A 65 -2.12 -8.41 -1.16
N GLY A 66 -2.20 -7.13 -1.53
CA GLY A 66 -2.42 -6.02 -0.59
C GLY A 66 -1.31 -5.80 0.45
N LYS A 67 -0.07 -6.22 0.18
CA LYS A 67 1.07 -6.01 1.07
C LYS A 67 1.57 -4.58 0.97
N VAL A 68 1.61 -3.86 2.09
CA VAL A 68 2.29 -2.56 2.23
C VAL A 68 3.81 -2.78 2.33
N LYS A 69 4.57 -2.03 1.54
CA LYS A 69 6.03 -2.02 1.57
C LYS A 69 6.51 -0.99 2.60
N ALA A 70 7.25 -1.45 3.61
CA ALA A 70 8.07 -0.59 4.47
C ALA A 70 9.41 -0.22 3.79
#